data_AF-A0A9X1IFT1-F1
#
_entry.id   AF-A0A9X1IFT1-F1
#
_cell.length_a   1.000
_cell.length_b   1.000
_cell.length_c   1.000
_cell.angle_alpha   90.00
_cell.angle_beta   90.00
_cell.angle_gamma   90.00
#
_symmetry.space_group_name_H-M   'P 1'
#
loop_
_entity.id
_entity.type
_entity.pdbx_description
1 polymer ?
#
loop_
_entity_poly.entity_id
_entity_poly.type
_entity_poly.pdbx_seq_one_letter_code
_entity_poly.pdbx_strand_id
1 'polypeptide(L)'
;MPETKTLPASLDAIIVGAGFGGMYMLHRLRGLGLSARIIEAADGVGGTWYWNRYPGARCDVESMQYSFSFDEALQQEWTWSERFAAQPEILRYANHVADRYDLRRDIHFETRVESAAYDEAADRWTVTTDKGDVVTARFCIMATGCLSAARLPDIPGISAFRGETYHTGYWPHHKVDFSGKRVAVIGTGSSAIQAIPVIAAEAAQVTVFQRTPNFSIPSRNAPMDEAYEQSWKSDYRAKRLKARSMRTGILYDINPQSAIEVSEAERLAEYERRWANGGTAFMGAYHDLILNKASNDTAAEFVRNKIRSTVKDPVTAEALAPKDHPIGTKRICVDTDYYETYNRPNVALVNLRRTPIETITATGIRTSDAEHEFDAIVFATGFDAMTGALLKIDFQGRDGRRLSQEWEHGPRSYLGLMVAGFPNLFMITGPGSPSVLSNMIVSIEQHVDWISDLLGHMKARGQGCVEATEEAQEAWVAHGSEVAQRTLYPTAASWYMGANIPGKPRVFMPYIGGVGAYRERCDEIAARGYEGFRLAPERAAAAAAE
;
A
#
# COMPACT_ATOMS: atom_id res chain seq x y z
N MET A 1 -6.88 -20.77 26.71
CA MET A 1 -7.46 -20.39 25.41
C MET A 1 -7.90 -18.95 25.56
N PRO A 2 -7.51 -18.02 24.66
CA PRO A 2 -8.10 -16.68 24.71
C PRO A 2 -9.62 -16.82 24.55
N GLU A 3 -10.40 -16.16 25.41
CA GLU A 3 -11.86 -16.15 25.28
C GLU A 3 -12.23 -15.67 23.88
N THR A 4 -12.94 -16.51 23.12
CA THR A 4 -13.57 -16.11 21.86
C THR A 4 -14.55 -14.99 22.16
N LYS A 5 -14.19 -13.76 21.76
CA LYS A 5 -15.04 -12.59 21.94
C LYS A 5 -16.25 -12.71 21.02
N THR A 6 -17.44 -12.61 21.58
CA THR A 6 -18.68 -12.53 20.78
C THR A 6 -18.76 -11.14 20.11
N LEU A 7 -19.10 -11.11 18.82
CA LEU A 7 -19.48 -9.86 18.15
C LEU A 7 -20.85 -9.39 18.65
N PRO A 8 -21.03 -8.11 19.04
CA PRO A 8 -22.35 -7.57 19.33
C PRO A 8 -23.25 -7.66 18.10
N ALA A 9 -24.54 -7.96 18.27
CA ALA A 9 -25.49 -8.07 17.15
C ALA A 9 -25.73 -6.75 16.40
N SER A 10 -25.54 -5.61 17.07
CA SER A 10 -25.78 -4.28 16.53
C SER A 10 -24.73 -3.28 17.02
N LEU A 11 -24.19 -2.48 16.10
CA LEU A 11 -23.15 -1.47 16.34
C LEU A 11 -23.47 -0.17 15.59
N ASP A 12 -22.86 0.94 15.99
CA ASP A 12 -22.85 2.13 15.15
C ASP A 12 -21.96 1.90 13.93
N ALA A 13 -20.79 1.28 14.12
CA ALA A 13 -19.84 1.06 13.05
C ALA A 13 -19.14 -0.31 13.11
N ILE A 14 -18.91 -0.90 11.94
CA ILE A 14 -17.93 -1.98 11.76
C ILE A 14 -16.73 -1.43 10.98
N ILE A 15 -15.54 -1.83 11.39
CA ILE A 15 -14.29 -1.53 10.69
C ILE A 15 -13.69 -2.86 10.23
N VAL A 16 -13.23 -2.94 8.98
CA VAL A 16 -12.61 -4.17 8.46
C VAL A 16 -11.12 -3.94 8.26
N GLY A 17 -10.29 -4.63 9.06
CA GLY A 17 -8.83 -4.56 9.07
C GLY A 17 -8.25 -3.82 10.29
N ALA A 18 -7.29 -4.43 10.97
CA ALA A 18 -6.57 -3.90 12.13
C ALA A 18 -5.15 -3.40 11.78
N GLY A 19 -4.99 -2.86 10.57
CA GLY A 19 -3.82 -2.06 10.20
C GLY A 19 -3.88 -0.64 10.77
N PHE A 20 -2.95 0.24 10.38
CA PHE A 20 -2.91 1.63 10.85
C PHE A 20 -4.24 2.38 10.62
N GLY A 21 -4.88 2.18 9.46
CA GLY A 21 -6.19 2.81 9.18
C GLY A 21 -7.28 2.39 10.15
N GLY A 22 -7.44 1.10 10.39
CA GLY A 22 -8.50 0.60 11.26
C GLY A 22 -8.26 0.93 12.72
N MET A 23 -7.01 0.83 13.19
CA MET A 23 -6.65 1.22 14.56
C MET A 23 -6.95 2.69 14.82
N TYR A 24 -6.57 3.58 13.91
CA TYR A 24 -6.84 5.02 14.07
C TYR A 24 -8.34 5.34 13.94
N MET A 25 -9.04 4.67 13.01
CA MET A 25 -10.49 4.82 12.87
C MET A 25 -11.23 4.41 14.15
N LEU A 26 -10.89 3.27 14.75
CA LEU A 26 -11.47 2.82 16.00
C LEU A 26 -11.22 3.83 17.12
N HIS A 27 -9.97 4.31 17.24
CA HIS A 27 -9.63 5.34 18.23
C HIS A 27 -10.52 6.59 18.09
N ARG A 28 -10.70 7.09 16.86
CA ARG A 28 -11.54 8.28 16.60
C ARG A 28 -13.03 8.04 16.82
N LEU A 29 -13.58 6.91 16.39
CA LEU A 29 -14.99 6.58 16.61
C LEU A 29 -15.35 6.46 18.09
N ARG A 30 -14.43 5.91 18.91
CA ARG A 30 -14.59 5.89 20.38
C ARG A 30 -14.63 7.29 20.97
N GLY A 31 -13.79 8.21 20.46
CA GLY A 31 -13.82 9.61 20.84
C GLY A 31 -15.14 10.32 20.54
N LEU A 32 -15.87 9.86 19.51
CA LEU A 32 -17.23 10.32 19.19
C LEU A 32 -18.33 9.64 20.02
N GLY A 33 -17.96 8.70 20.89
CA GLY A 33 -18.90 7.89 21.68
C GLY A 33 -19.73 6.94 20.82
N LEU A 34 -19.19 6.45 19.70
CA LEU A 34 -19.82 5.46 18.84
C LEU A 34 -19.39 4.05 19.23
N SER A 35 -20.34 3.11 19.23
CA SER A 35 -20.07 1.69 19.39
C SER A 35 -19.45 1.12 18.11
N ALA A 36 -18.17 0.74 18.18
CA ALA A 36 -17.42 0.24 17.03
C ALA A 36 -16.63 -1.03 17.35
N ARG A 37 -16.48 -1.91 16.35
CA ARG A 37 -15.61 -3.09 16.40
C ARG A 37 -14.78 -3.21 15.12
N ILE A 38 -13.56 -3.74 15.26
CA ILE A 38 -12.73 -4.14 14.11
C ILE A 38 -12.86 -5.65 13.91
N ILE A 39 -13.05 -6.08 12.66
CA ILE A 39 -12.90 -7.48 12.23
C ILE A 39 -11.56 -7.59 11.47
N GLU A 40 -10.69 -8.51 11.89
CA GLU A 40 -9.36 -8.74 11.32
C GLU A 40 -9.09 -10.24 11.12
N ALA A 41 -8.55 -10.59 9.95
CA ALA A 41 -8.26 -11.97 9.60
C ALA A 41 -6.96 -12.50 10.25
N ALA A 42 -6.02 -11.62 10.58
CA ALA A 42 -4.81 -11.91 11.36
C ALA A 42 -5.13 -12.24 12.83
N ASP A 43 -4.18 -12.87 13.53
CA ASP A 43 -4.23 -13.08 14.98
C ASP A 43 -3.73 -11.85 15.79
N GLY A 44 -3.38 -10.76 15.10
CA GLY A 44 -2.83 -9.56 15.72
C GLY A 44 -2.94 -8.31 14.84
N VAL A 45 -2.55 -7.17 15.43
CA VAL A 45 -2.59 -5.86 14.76
C VAL A 45 -1.39 -5.64 13.84
N GLY A 46 -1.49 -4.66 12.94
CA GLY A 46 -0.36 -4.15 12.14
C GLY A 46 -0.55 -4.25 10.64
N GLY A 47 -1.55 -5.00 10.16
CA GLY A 47 -1.89 -5.10 8.74
C GLY A 47 -0.68 -5.56 7.89
N THR A 48 -0.22 -4.74 6.95
CA THR A 48 0.99 -5.01 6.15
C THR A 48 2.17 -5.46 7.02
N TRP A 49 2.40 -4.79 8.14
CA TRP A 49 3.54 -5.09 9.01
C TRP A 49 3.32 -6.33 9.89
N TYR A 50 2.12 -6.89 9.92
CA TYR A 50 1.87 -8.21 10.49
C TYR A 50 2.16 -9.32 9.46
N TRP A 51 1.69 -9.17 8.21
CA TRP A 51 1.75 -10.23 7.20
C TRP A 51 3.10 -10.33 6.48
N ASN A 52 3.74 -9.19 6.19
CA ASN A 52 4.94 -9.11 5.35
C ASN A 52 6.23 -9.30 6.16
N ARG A 53 6.42 -10.48 6.75
CA ARG A 53 7.59 -10.81 7.61
C ARG A 53 8.78 -11.40 6.85
N TYR A 54 8.81 -11.27 5.53
CA TYR A 54 9.91 -11.79 4.71
C TYR A 54 11.24 -11.11 5.10
N PRO A 55 12.37 -11.81 4.97
CA PRO A 55 13.67 -11.25 5.35
C PRO A 55 13.96 -9.96 4.58
N GLY A 56 14.42 -8.92 5.27
CA GLY A 56 14.74 -7.62 4.67
C GLY A 56 13.56 -6.65 4.52
N ALA A 57 12.32 -7.06 4.84
CA ALA A 57 11.14 -6.20 4.76
C ALA A 57 11.31 -4.88 5.54
N ARG A 58 11.08 -3.75 4.86
CA ARG A 58 11.40 -2.39 5.38
C ARG A 58 10.53 -1.31 4.73
N CYS A 59 10.30 -0.19 5.43
CA CYS A 59 9.68 1.00 4.85
C CYS A 59 10.63 1.78 3.91
N ASP A 60 10.06 2.43 2.88
CA ASP A 60 10.79 3.29 1.94
C ASP A 60 10.56 4.80 2.17
N VAL A 61 9.89 5.10 3.28
CA VAL A 61 9.70 6.42 3.87
C VAL A 61 10.44 6.42 5.20
N GLU A 62 11.20 7.49 5.49
CA GLU A 62 12.02 7.54 6.69
C GLU A 62 11.19 7.40 7.97
N SER A 63 11.72 6.73 8.99
CA SER A 63 11.01 6.31 10.21
C SER A 63 10.37 7.48 10.95
N MET A 64 11.06 8.64 11.01
CA MET A 64 10.53 9.86 11.62
C MET A 64 9.29 10.40 10.90
N GLN A 65 9.04 10.00 9.65
CA GLN A 65 7.91 10.42 8.83
C GLN A 65 6.83 9.33 8.73
N TYR A 66 7.20 8.05 8.77
CA TYR A 66 6.28 6.91 8.63
C TYR A 66 5.72 6.44 9.98
N SER A 67 5.08 7.35 10.70
CA SER A 67 4.45 7.10 12.00
C SER A 67 3.28 8.04 12.23
N PHE A 68 2.36 7.69 13.14
CA PHE A 68 1.24 8.55 13.47
C PHE A 68 1.68 9.91 13.98
N SER A 69 0.84 10.91 13.73
CA SER A 69 1.02 12.31 14.10
C SER A 69 -0.17 12.90 14.87
N PHE A 70 -1.18 12.09 15.19
CA PHE A 70 -2.37 12.53 15.94
C PHE A 70 -2.13 12.78 17.43
N ASP A 71 -1.08 12.19 18.04
CA ASP A 71 -0.74 12.34 19.46
C ASP A 71 0.73 12.75 19.62
N GLU A 72 0.95 13.90 20.27
CA GLU A 72 2.28 14.45 20.51
C GLU A 72 3.10 13.61 21.51
N ALA A 73 2.47 13.11 22.58
CA ALA A 73 3.15 12.29 23.57
C ALA A 73 3.63 10.96 22.95
N LEU A 74 2.82 10.35 22.08
CA LEU A 74 3.23 9.17 21.30
C LEU A 74 4.45 9.47 20.42
N GLN A 75 4.46 10.62 19.73
CA GLN A 75 5.57 11.03 18.87
C GLN A 75 6.87 11.26 19.66
N GLN A 76 6.79 11.86 20.85
CA GLN A 76 7.95 12.14 21.69
C GLN A 76 8.50 10.88 22.38
N GLU A 77 7.62 9.98 22.82
CA GLU A 77 7.99 8.77 23.55
C GLU A 77 8.68 7.72 22.67
N TRP A 78 8.16 7.49 21.46
CA TRP A 78 8.71 6.47 20.58
C TRP A 78 10.10 6.87 20.04
N THR A 79 10.99 5.89 19.92
CA THR A 79 12.35 6.07 19.40
C THR A 79 12.59 5.01 18.33
N TRP A 80 13.01 5.43 17.14
CA TRP A 80 13.28 4.54 16.02
C TRP A 80 14.76 4.18 15.97
N SER A 81 15.07 2.92 15.71
CA SER A 81 16.45 2.43 15.71
C SER A 81 17.28 2.81 14.47
N GLU A 82 16.61 3.09 13.35
CA GLU A 82 17.25 3.28 12.05
C GLU A 82 16.47 4.26 11.16
N ARG A 83 17.16 4.84 10.17
CA ARG A 83 16.58 5.80 9.22
C ARG A 83 15.33 5.27 8.50
N PHE A 84 15.34 3.99 8.14
CA PHE A 84 14.21 3.28 7.52
C PHE A 84 13.91 2.01 8.32
N ALA A 85 12.93 2.05 9.22
CA ALA A 85 12.60 0.96 10.12
C ALA A 85 12.27 -0.36 9.39
N ALA A 86 12.86 -1.46 9.87
CA ALA A 86 12.50 -2.79 9.45
C ALA A 86 11.09 -3.18 9.93
N GLN A 87 10.46 -4.15 9.25
CA GLN A 87 9.13 -4.65 9.59
C GLN A 87 8.95 -4.99 11.09
N PRO A 88 9.89 -5.69 11.77
CA PRO A 88 9.70 -6.03 13.18
C PRO A 88 9.56 -4.79 14.07
N GLU A 89 10.26 -3.70 13.78
CA GLU A 89 10.17 -2.46 14.55
C GLU A 89 8.84 -1.74 14.32
N ILE A 90 8.38 -1.67 13.07
CA ILE A 90 7.08 -1.06 12.75
C ILE A 90 5.93 -1.88 13.35
N LEU A 91 6.06 -3.21 13.40
CA LEU A 91 5.10 -4.06 14.09
C LEU A 91 5.12 -3.83 15.61
N ARG A 92 6.29 -3.63 16.24
CA ARG A 92 6.35 -3.22 17.65
C ARG A 92 5.66 -1.88 17.88
N TYR A 93 5.86 -0.90 16.99
CA TYR A 93 5.17 0.38 17.05
C TYR A 93 3.64 0.22 16.96
N ALA A 94 3.14 -0.57 15.99
CA ALA A 94 1.72 -0.86 15.86
C ALA A 94 1.12 -1.52 17.12
N ASN A 95 1.84 -2.49 17.71
CA ASN A 95 1.42 -3.12 18.96
C ASN A 95 1.41 -2.12 20.13
N HIS A 96 2.46 -1.30 20.26
CA HIS A 96 2.54 -0.25 21.27
C HIS A 96 1.35 0.72 21.18
N VAL A 97 0.99 1.16 19.96
CA VAL A 97 -0.20 2.01 19.75
C VAL A 97 -1.47 1.28 20.17
N ALA A 98 -1.65 0.02 19.77
CA ALA A 98 -2.83 -0.75 20.14
C ALA A 98 -2.95 -0.97 21.67
N ASP A 99 -1.83 -1.09 22.38
CA ASP A 99 -1.81 -1.21 23.85
C ASP A 99 -2.07 0.15 24.51
N ARG A 100 -1.40 1.21 24.05
CA ARG A 100 -1.52 2.58 24.58
C ARG A 100 -2.96 3.09 24.60
N TYR A 101 -3.74 2.77 23.57
CA TYR A 101 -5.14 3.23 23.46
C TYR A 101 -6.17 2.13 23.73
N ASP A 102 -5.76 1.00 24.31
CA ASP A 102 -6.62 -0.13 24.68
C ASP A 102 -7.56 -0.53 23.51
N LEU A 103 -6.98 -0.68 22.33
CA LEU A 103 -7.74 -0.96 21.10
C LEU A 103 -8.13 -2.42 21.02
N ARG A 104 -7.27 -3.33 21.49
CA ARG A 104 -7.43 -4.77 21.31
C ARG A 104 -8.76 -5.29 21.83
N ARG A 105 -9.33 -4.73 22.90
CA ARG A 105 -10.63 -5.20 23.44
C ARG A 105 -11.77 -5.14 22.41
N ASP A 106 -11.72 -4.20 21.47
CA ASP A 106 -12.75 -4.00 20.44
C ASP A 106 -12.34 -4.57 19.06
N ILE A 107 -11.34 -5.46 19.02
CA ILE A 107 -10.90 -6.19 17.82
C ILE A 107 -11.25 -7.68 17.94
N HIS A 108 -11.83 -8.20 16.87
CA HIS A 108 -12.13 -9.61 16.62
C HIS A 108 -11.14 -10.13 15.57
N PHE A 109 -10.13 -10.85 16.06
CA PHE A 109 -9.06 -11.45 15.28
C PHE A 109 -9.45 -12.83 14.73
N GLU A 110 -8.67 -13.33 13.77
CA GLU A 110 -8.90 -14.63 13.12
C GLU A 110 -10.29 -14.77 12.49
N THR A 111 -10.88 -13.64 12.09
CA THR A 111 -12.21 -13.53 11.53
C THR A 111 -12.16 -12.73 10.23
N ARG A 112 -12.72 -13.28 9.15
CA ARG A 112 -12.78 -12.63 7.84
C ARG A 112 -14.22 -12.24 7.54
N VAL A 113 -14.42 -11.00 7.08
CA VAL A 113 -15.71 -10.60 6.49
C VAL A 113 -15.86 -11.24 5.11
N GLU A 114 -17.00 -11.89 4.88
CA GLU A 114 -17.34 -12.55 3.61
C GLU A 114 -18.34 -11.75 2.79
N SER A 115 -19.35 -11.16 3.43
CA SER A 115 -20.34 -10.31 2.76
C SER A 115 -20.76 -9.13 3.61
N ALA A 116 -21.25 -8.09 2.94
CA ALA A 116 -21.93 -6.95 3.56
C ALA A 116 -23.07 -6.50 2.65
N ALA A 117 -24.30 -6.56 3.14
CA ALA A 117 -25.50 -6.18 2.39
C ALA A 117 -26.20 -4.99 3.06
N TYR A 118 -26.54 -3.97 2.28
CA TYR A 118 -27.25 -2.79 2.77
C TYR A 118 -28.75 -3.04 2.81
N ASP A 119 -29.35 -2.83 3.97
CA ASP A 119 -30.79 -2.81 4.19
C ASP A 119 -31.29 -1.36 4.13
N GLU A 120 -32.00 -1.03 3.06
CA GLU A 120 -32.57 0.30 2.82
C GLU A 120 -33.75 0.64 3.73
N ALA A 121 -34.44 -0.36 4.29
CA ALA A 121 -35.52 -0.12 5.23
C ALA A 121 -34.95 0.30 6.60
N ALA A 122 -33.85 -0.31 7.00
CA ALA A 122 -33.18 -0.06 8.28
C ALA A 122 -32.08 1.01 8.24
N ASP A 123 -31.60 1.41 7.07
CA ASP A 123 -30.40 2.24 6.86
C ASP A 123 -29.14 1.64 7.53
N ARG A 124 -28.96 0.32 7.37
CA ARG A 124 -27.88 -0.46 8.02
C ARG A 124 -27.29 -1.50 7.10
N TRP A 125 -26.05 -1.86 7.36
CA TRP A 125 -25.36 -2.98 6.75
C TRP A 125 -25.52 -4.23 7.62
N THR A 126 -25.86 -5.36 7.00
CA THR A 126 -25.71 -6.70 7.59
C THR A 126 -24.40 -7.30 7.10
N VAL A 127 -23.49 -7.61 8.01
CA VAL A 127 -22.14 -8.10 7.72
C VAL A 127 -22.00 -9.52 8.24
N THR A 128 -21.49 -10.40 7.39
CA THR A 128 -21.30 -11.83 7.71
C THR A 128 -19.82 -12.20 7.69
N THR A 129 -19.43 -13.13 8.55
CA THR A 129 -18.04 -13.60 8.68
C THR A 129 -17.87 -15.06 8.30
N ASP A 130 -16.62 -15.46 8.05
CA ASP A 130 -16.20 -16.85 7.80
C ASP A 130 -16.41 -17.79 9.01
N LYS A 131 -16.81 -17.24 10.16
CA LYS A 131 -17.19 -17.99 11.36
C LYS A 131 -18.70 -18.09 11.55
N GLY A 132 -19.48 -17.52 10.63
CA GLY A 132 -20.94 -17.48 10.70
C GLY A 132 -21.48 -16.38 11.61
N ASP A 133 -20.65 -15.45 12.08
CA ASP A 133 -21.15 -14.28 12.82
C ASP A 133 -21.96 -13.39 11.89
N VAL A 134 -23.05 -12.82 12.41
CA VAL A 134 -23.87 -11.83 11.72
C VAL A 134 -23.99 -10.61 12.61
N VAL A 135 -23.53 -9.46 12.11
CA VAL A 135 -23.58 -8.18 12.82
C VAL A 135 -24.22 -7.12 11.94
N THR A 136 -25.09 -6.30 12.53
CA THR A 136 -25.64 -5.13 11.86
C THR A 136 -24.91 -3.87 12.29
N ALA A 137 -24.54 -3.00 11.34
CA ALA A 137 -23.88 -1.73 11.63
C ALA A 137 -24.48 -0.61 10.78
N ARG A 138 -24.56 0.61 11.32
CA ARG A 138 -24.97 1.76 10.51
C ARG A 138 -23.91 2.11 9.47
N PHE A 139 -22.65 2.17 9.91
CA PHE A 139 -21.50 2.51 9.08
C PHE A 139 -20.57 1.30 8.88
N CYS A 140 -20.12 1.11 7.64
CA CYS A 140 -19.10 0.14 7.30
C CYS A 140 -17.84 0.88 6.83
N ILE A 141 -16.71 0.70 7.53
CA ILE A 141 -15.46 1.38 7.19
C ILE A 141 -14.39 0.36 6.78
N MET A 142 -14.02 0.40 5.50
CA MET A 142 -13.04 -0.50 4.92
C MET A 142 -11.62 0.05 5.13
N ALA A 143 -10.93 -0.52 6.10
CA ALA A 143 -9.51 -0.34 6.35
C ALA A 143 -8.68 -1.54 5.83
N THR A 144 -9.17 -2.17 4.76
CA THR A 144 -8.70 -3.47 4.23
C THR A 144 -7.33 -3.42 3.56
N GLY A 145 -6.76 -2.23 3.36
CA GLY A 145 -5.42 -2.00 2.83
C GLY A 145 -5.33 -2.08 1.31
N CYS A 146 -4.47 -1.25 0.71
CA CYS A 146 -4.30 -1.16 -0.74
C CYS A 146 -3.41 -2.27 -1.33
N LEU A 147 -2.67 -3.00 -0.49
CA LEU A 147 -1.68 -4.02 -0.88
C LEU A 147 -1.78 -5.21 0.08
N SER A 148 -2.96 -5.79 0.21
CA SER A 148 -3.27 -6.86 1.19
C SER A 148 -3.79 -8.16 0.56
N ALA A 149 -4.28 -8.11 -0.68
CA ALA A 149 -4.68 -9.30 -1.43
C ALA A 149 -3.49 -9.89 -2.19
N ALA A 150 -2.62 -10.61 -1.49
CA ALA A 150 -1.46 -11.25 -2.09
C ALA A 150 -1.89 -12.27 -3.16
N ARG A 151 -1.11 -12.37 -4.24
CA ARG A 151 -1.46 -13.16 -5.42
C ARG A 151 -0.32 -14.04 -5.86
N LEU A 152 -0.58 -15.34 -5.90
CA LEU A 152 0.27 -16.30 -6.59
C LEU A 152 0.16 -16.11 -8.12
N PRO A 153 1.27 -16.28 -8.85
CA PRO A 153 1.24 -16.19 -10.30
C PRO A 153 0.47 -17.38 -10.88
N ASP A 154 -0.15 -17.16 -12.04
CA ASP A 154 -0.80 -18.23 -12.80
C ASP A 154 0.27 -18.95 -13.63
N ILE A 155 0.93 -19.95 -13.01
CA ILE A 155 1.97 -20.77 -13.63
C ILE A 155 1.51 -22.22 -13.62
N PRO A 156 1.48 -22.92 -14.77
CA PRO A 156 1.12 -24.33 -14.83
C PRO A 156 1.97 -25.16 -13.87
N GLY A 157 1.34 -26.08 -13.11
CA GLY A 157 2.04 -26.98 -12.20
C GLY A 157 2.49 -26.35 -10.87
N ILE A 158 2.06 -25.13 -10.54
CA ILE A 158 2.44 -24.46 -9.27
C ILE A 158 2.17 -25.31 -8.01
N SER A 159 1.12 -26.14 -8.01
CA SER A 159 0.79 -27.06 -6.92
C SER A 159 1.54 -28.40 -6.96
N ALA A 160 2.32 -28.67 -8.02
CA ALA A 160 3.06 -29.91 -8.18
C ALA A 160 4.41 -29.89 -7.44
N PHE A 161 4.96 -28.71 -7.14
CA PHE A 161 6.24 -28.57 -6.46
C PHE A 161 6.19 -29.19 -5.06
N ARG A 162 7.16 -30.05 -4.76
CA ARG A 162 7.22 -30.80 -3.49
C ARG A 162 8.10 -30.15 -2.44
N GLY A 163 8.89 -29.14 -2.82
CA GLY A 163 9.69 -28.35 -1.90
C GLY A 163 8.86 -27.29 -1.18
N GLU A 164 9.55 -26.42 -0.46
CA GLU A 164 8.91 -25.37 0.33
C GLU A 164 8.46 -24.20 -0.56
N THR A 165 7.28 -23.65 -0.30
CA THR A 165 6.78 -22.48 -1.02
C THR A 165 6.46 -21.35 -0.05
N TYR A 166 6.84 -20.13 -0.43
CA TYR A 166 6.62 -18.94 0.38
C TYR A 166 6.09 -17.82 -0.50
N HIS A 167 5.10 -17.07 -0.04
CA HIS A 167 4.72 -15.80 -0.65
C HIS A 167 5.13 -14.66 0.29
N THR A 168 5.76 -13.60 -0.21
CA THR A 168 6.26 -12.50 0.64
C THR A 168 5.15 -11.77 1.39
N GLY A 169 3.92 -11.79 0.87
CA GLY A 169 2.72 -11.26 1.53
C GLY A 169 2.05 -12.17 2.57
N TYR A 170 2.55 -13.40 2.78
CA TYR A 170 2.06 -14.36 3.78
C TYR A 170 3.24 -15.13 4.39
N TRP A 171 4.26 -14.39 4.84
CA TRP A 171 5.50 -15.02 5.30
C TRP A 171 5.30 -15.71 6.65
N PRO A 172 5.92 -16.88 6.90
CA PRO A 172 5.84 -17.54 8.20
C PRO A 172 6.28 -16.65 9.37
N HIS A 173 5.68 -16.87 10.53
CA HIS A 173 6.01 -16.11 11.76
C HIS A 173 7.30 -16.58 12.45
N HIS A 174 7.87 -17.69 12.01
CA HIS A 174 9.17 -18.19 12.44
C HIS A 174 10.24 -17.88 11.39
N LYS A 175 11.51 -17.87 11.82
CA LYS A 175 12.63 -17.74 10.87
C LYS A 175 12.61 -18.93 9.91
N VAL A 176 12.57 -18.64 8.62
CA VAL A 176 12.81 -19.64 7.56
C VAL A 176 14.32 -19.79 7.40
N ASP A 177 14.81 -21.03 7.46
CA ASP A 177 16.22 -21.36 7.25
C ASP A 177 16.47 -21.77 5.80
N PHE A 178 17.30 -20.99 5.11
CA PHE A 178 17.73 -21.24 3.74
C PHE A 178 19.14 -21.86 3.67
N SER A 179 19.79 -22.11 4.80
CA SER A 179 21.14 -22.68 4.84
C SER A 179 21.21 -23.99 4.06
N GLY A 180 22.15 -24.07 3.11
CA GLY A 180 22.32 -25.27 2.28
C GLY A 180 21.28 -25.45 1.17
N LYS A 181 20.25 -24.60 1.07
CA LYS A 181 19.16 -24.74 0.08
C LYS A 181 19.45 -24.03 -1.24
N ARG A 182 18.90 -24.57 -2.32
CA ARG A 182 18.72 -23.92 -3.62
C ARG A 182 17.38 -23.22 -3.64
N VAL A 183 17.39 -21.90 -3.78
CA VAL A 183 16.19 -21.06 -3.66
C VAL A 183 15.88 -20.36 -4.98
N ALA A 184 14.66 -20.52 -5.46
CA ALA A 184 14.12 -19.72 -6.54
C ALA A 184 13.41 -18.48 -5.98
N VAL A 185 13.62 -17.30 -6.56
CA VAL A 185 12.84 -16.10 -6.28
C VAL A 185 12.13 -15.64 -7.55
N ILE A 186 10.81 -15.63 -7.56
CA ILE A 186 10.00 -15.18 -8.70
C ILE A 186 9.49 -13.76 -8.46
N GLY A 187 9.93 -12.83 -9.30
CA GLY A 187 9.61 -11.41 -9.20
C GLY A 187 10.79 -10.57 -8.75
N THR A 188 10.79 -9.29 -9.15
CA THR A 188 11.86 -8.31 -8.87
C THR A 188 11.28 -6.94 -8.51
N GLY A 189 10.08 -6.92 -7.90
CA GLY A 189 9.52 -5.71 -7.27
C GLY A 189 10.15 -5.47 -5.89
N SER A 190 9.64 -4.46 -5.17
CA SER A 190 10.17 -4.06 -3.85
C SER A 190 10.38 -5.25 -2.89
N SER A 191 9.41 -6.17 -2.79
CA SER A 191 9.55 -7.34 -1.90
C SER A 191 10.72 -8.25 -2.25
N ALA A 192 10.94 -8.52 -3.54
CA ALA A 192 12.09 -9.32 -3.97
C ALA A 192 13.41 -8.56 -3.80
N ILE A 193 13.43 -7.28 -4.17
CA ILE A 193 14.62 -6.42 -4.06
C ILE A 193 15.12 -6.36 -2.61
N GLN A 194 14.20 -6.32 -1.64
CA GLN A 194 14.54 -6.37 -0.21
C GLN A 194 14.94 -7.79 0.26
N ALA A 195 14.28 -8.83 -0.23
CA ALA A 195 14.51 -10.21 0.21
C ALA A 195 15.76 -10.87 -0.37
N ILE A 196 16.06 -10.63 -1.64
CA ILE A 196 17.12 -11.30 -2.40
C ILE A 196 18.48 -11.18 -1.71
N PRO A 197 18.94 -9.99 -1.28
CA PRO A 197 20.24 -9.86 -0.61
C PRO A 197 20.35 -10.69 0.67
N VAL A 198 19.28 -10.71 1.48
CA VAL A 198 19.26 -11.46 2.75
C VAL A 198 19.19 -12.97 2.50
N ILE A 199 18.37 -13.42 1.55
CA ILE A 199 18.30 -14.83 1.16
C ILE A 199 19.64 -15.29 0.56
N ALA A 200 20.27 -14.49 -0.31
CA ALA A 200 21.55 -14.81 -0.95
C ALA A 200 22.73 -14.87 0.02
N ALA A 201 22.64 -14.19 1.17
CA ALA A 201 23.62 -14.29 2.24
C ALA A 201 23.60 -15.63 2.97
N GLU A 202 22.46 -16.34 2.97
CA GLU A 202 22.23 -17.59 3.72
C GLU A 202 22.17 -18.83 2.81
N ALA A 203 21.54 -18.72 1.64
CA ALA A 203 21.28 -19.83 0.73
C ALA A 203 22.53 -20.35 0.02
N ALA A 204 22.58 -21.66 -0.25
CA ALA A 204 23.65 -22.27 -1.04
C ALA A 204 23.64 -21.79 -2.50
N GLN A 205 22.44 -21.59 -3.07
CA GLN A 205 22.26 -21.01 -4.39
C GLN A 205 20.95 -20.22 -4.43
N VAL A 206 20.95 -19.05 -5.08
CA VAL A 206 19.74 -18.28 -5.39
C VAL A 206 19.62 -18.10 -6.89
N THR A 207 18.47 -18.43 -7.45
CA THR A 207 18.13 -18.11 -8.85
C THR A 207 16.95 -17.14 -8.88
N VAL A 208 17.18 -15.94 -9.42
CA VAL A 208 16.17 -14.89 -9.52
C VAL A 208 15.52 -14.94 -10.89
N PHE A 209 14.21 -15.16 -10.93
CA PHE A 209 13.41 -15.18 -12.15
C PHE A 209 12.79 -13.81 -12.39
N GLN A 210 13.43 -13.03 -13.26
CA GLN A 210 13.04 -11.66 -13.57
C GLN A 210 12.28 -11.57 -14.89
N ARG A 211 11.05 -11.03 -14.85
CA ARG A 211 10.30 -10.67 -16.06
C ARG A 211 10.53 -9.25 -16.53
N THR A 212 10.45 -8.29 -15.61
CA THR A 212 10.67 -6.86 -15.90
C THR A 212 11.56 -6.32 -14.79
N PRO A 213 12.79 -5.86 -15.06
CA PRO A 213 13.58 -5.15 -14.05
C PRO A 213 12.86 -3.87 -13.61
N ASN A 214 13.00 -3.48 -12.34
CA ASN A 214 12.46 -2.24 -11.80
C ASN A 214 13.61 -1.32 -11.40
N PHE A 215 13.39 0.00 -11.47
CA PHE A 215 14.35 0.96 -10.93
C PHE A 215 14.40 0.87 -9.41
N SER A 216 15.61 0.71 -8.88
CA SER A 216 15.90 0.74 -7.46
C SER A 216 16.98 1.78 -7.14
N ILE A 217 16.82 2.46 -6.02
CA ILE A 217 17.77 3.44 -5.46
C ILE A 217 18.27 2.90 -4.11
N PRO A 218 19.58 2.95 -3.82
CA PRO A 218 20.11 2.55 -2.52
C PRO A 218 19.42 3.32 -1.40
N SER A 219 19.02 2.61 -0.34
CA SER A 219 18.40 3.21 0.85
C SER A 219 19.37 4.13 1.57
N ARG A 220 20.66 3.78 1.58
CA ARG A 220 21.66 4.39 2.47
C ARG A 220 21.16 4.36 3.92
N ASN A 221 20.53 3.25 4.28
CA ASN A 221 20.03 3.03 5.61
C ASN A 221 21.19 2.95 6.61
N ALA A 222 20.97 3.48 7.80
CA ALA A 222 21.95 3.57 8.87
C ALA A 222 21.19 3.58 10.21
N PRO A 223 21.88 3.31 11.35
CA PRO A 223 21.36 3.64 12.67
C PRO A 223 20.82 5.07 12.71
N MET A 224 19.78 5.30 13.51
CA MET A 224 19.18 6.62 13.62
C MET A 224 20.22 7.63 14.10
N ASP A 225 20.35 8.75 13.38
CA ASP A 225 21.21 9.85 13.78
C ASP A 225 20.51 10.68 14.87
N GLU A 226 21.16 10.86 16.02
CA GLU A 226 20.57 11.54 17.18
C GLU A 226 20.21 12.99 16.87
N ALA A 227 21.03 13.69 16.08
CA ALA A 227 20.76 15.08 15.71
C ALA A 227 19.57 15.17 14.76
N TYR A 228 19.44 14.24 13.81
CA TYR A 228 18.28 14.11 12.95
C TYR A 228 17.01 13.82 13.75
N GLU A 229 17.05 12.84 14.65
CA GLU A 229 15.91 12.52 15.53
C GLU A 229 15.50 13.74 16.37
N GLN A 230 16.47 14.40 17.02
CA GLN A 230 16.22 15.58 17.84
C GLN A 230 15.63 16.73 17.02
N SER A 231 16.07 16.92 15.77
CA SER A 231 15.53 17.94 14.87
C SER A 231 14.03 17.73 14.58
N TRP A 232 13.59 16.47 14.51
CA TRP A 232 12.19 16.11 14.38
C TRP A 232 11.45 16.29 15.70
N LYS A 233 11.97 15.73 16.81
CA LYS A 233 11.32 15.81 18.12
C LYS A 233 11.14 17.25 18.60
N SER A 234 12.07 18.16 18.31
CA SER A 234 11.94 19.58 18.67
C SER A 234 10.86 20.35 17.89
N ASP A 235 10.42 19.82 16.74
CA ASP A 235 9.57 20.54 15.78
C ASP A 235 8.61 19.62 15.02
N TYR A 236 8.12 18.56 15.69
CA TYR A 236 7.31 17.53 15.05
C TYR A 236 6.09 18.16 14.39
N ARG A 237 5.38 19.01 15.12
CA ARG A 237 4.17 19.68 14.65
C ARG A 237 4.39 20.43 13.33
N ALA A 238 5.40 21.30 13.22
CA ALA A 238 5.57 22.09 11.99
C ALA A 238 5.99 21.20 10.81
N LYS A 239 6.85 20.19 11.06
CA LYS A 239 7.24 19.23 10.03
C LYS A 239 6.06 18.40 9.54
N ARG A 240 5.20 17.91 10.44
CA ARG A 240 3.97 17.20 10.08
C ARG A 240 3.02 18.08 9.28
N LEU A 241 2.83 19.34 9.67
CA LEU A 241 2.02 20.30 8.91
C LEU A 241 2.57 20.50 7.49
N LYS A 242 3.88 20.71 7.36
CA LYS A 242 4.53 20.85 6.05
C LYS A 242 4.43 19.57 5.22
N ALA A 243 4.62 18.39 5.82
CA ALA A 243 4.44 17.12 5.12
C ALA A 243 3.00 16.98 4.57
N ARG A 244 1.98 17.40 5.34
CA ARG A 244 0.57 17.34 4.92
C ARG A 244 0.24 18.23 3.71
N SER A 245 1.03 19.27 3.40
CA SER A 245 0.86 20.10 2.20
C SER A 245 1.72 19.64 1.01
N MET A 246 2.69 18.75 1.22
CA MET A 246 3.54 18.22 0.15
C MET A 246 2.78 17.25 -0.75
N ARG A 247 3.17 17.18 -2.03
CA ARG A 247 2.54 16.28 -3.01
C ARG A 247 2.49 14.82 -2.57
N THR A 248 3.56 14.30 -1.97
CA THR A 248 3.69 12.89 -1.56
C THR A 248 3.50 12.67 -0.07
N GLY A 249 3.20 13.70 0.73
CA GLY A 249 3.16 13.53 2.19
C GLY A 249 4.52 13.25 2.85
N ILE A 250 5.62 13.43 2.12
CA ILE A 250 6.99 13.21 2.58
C ILE A 250 7.75 14.54 2.49
N LEU A 251 8.48 14.86 3.55
CA LEU A 251 9.40 15.98 3.60
C LEU A 251 10.74 15.59 2.97
N TYR A 252 11.03 16.23 1.84
CA TYR A 252 12.34 16.28 1.19
C TYR A 252 12.42 17.56 0.34
N ASP A 253 13.63 17.99 0.01
CA ASP A 253 13.87 19.12 -0.89
C ASP A 253 13.53 18.74 -2.34
N ILE A 254 12.76 19.59 -3.03
CA ILE A 254 12.45 19.46 -4.45
C ILE A 254 13.19 20.55 -5.20
N ASN A 255 13.98 20.18 -6.21
CA ASN A 255 14.62 21.15 -7.08
C ASN A 255 13.57 21.75 -8.04
N PRO A 256 13.37 23.08 -8.05
CA PRO A 256 12.38 23.73 -8.91
C PRO A 256 12.82 23.83 -10.38
N GLN A 257 14.08 23.56 -10.71
CA GLN A 257 14.57 23.61 -12.09
C GLN A 257 14.07 22.41 -12.91
N SER A 258 14.06 22.53 -14.24
CA SER A 258 13.88 21.40 -15.15
C SER A 258 15.22 20.69 -15.39
N ALA A 259 15.20 19.36 -15.48
CA ALA A 259 16.41 18.58 -15.72
C ALA A 259 17.08 18.90 -17.06
N ILE A 260 16.31 19.32 -18.07
CA ILE A 260 16.84 19.61 -19.43
C ILE A 260 17.25 21.08 -19.63
N GLU A 261 16.94 21.95 -18.67
CA GLU A 261 17.30 23.38 -18.73
C GLU A 261 18.64 23.70 -18.05
N VAL A 262 19.18 22.74 -17.28
CA VAL A 262 20.50 22.84 -16.65
C VAL A 262 21.58 22.17 -17.50
N SER A 263 22.85 22.51 -17.23
CA SER A 263 23.97 21.84 -17.89
C SER A 263 24.03 20.35 -17.50
N GLU A 264 24.67 19.53 -18.35
CA GLU A 264 24.88 18.12 -18.05
C GLU A 264 25.70 17.91 -16.76
N ALA A 265 26.72 18.74 -16.54
CA ALA A 265 27.56 18.67 -15.34
C ALA A 265 26.76 18.95 -14.06
N GLU A 266 25.92 19.99 -14.05
CA GLU A 266 25.04 20.31 -12.92
C GLU A 266 24.02 19.19 -12.68
N ARG A 267 23.44 18.65 -13.76
CA ARG A 267 22.49 17.54 -13.70
C ARG A 267 23.09 16.28 -13.09
N LEU A 268 24.29 15.91 -13.54
CA LEU A 268 25.00 14.76 -13.00
C LEU A 268 25.37 14.98 -11.53
N ALA A 269 25.83 16.17 -11.15
CA ALA A 269 26.15 16.50 -9.77
C ALA A 269 24.93 16.39 -8.83
N GLU A 270 23.76 16.86 -9.26
CA GLU A 270 22.52 16.72 -8.49
C GLU A 270 22.08 15.26 -8.39
N TYR A 271 22.13 14.48 -9.48
CA TYR A 271 21.81 13.05 -9.41
C TYR A 271 22.78 12.28 -8.51
N GLU A 272 24.08 12.59 -8.54
CA GLU A 272 25.07 12.00 -7.63
C GLU A 272 24.77 12.34 -6.17
N ARG A 273 24.48 13.61 -5.87
CA ARG A 273 24.09 14.03 -4.51
C ARG A 273 22.86 13.25 -4.01
N ARG A 274 21.84 13.09 -4.87
CA ARG A 274 20.61 12.36 -4.57
C ARG A 274 20.84 10.86 -4.41
N TRP A 275 21.66 10.26 -5.25
CA TRP A 275 22.08 8.86 -5.15
C TRP A 275 22.90 8.56 -3.90
N ALA A 276 23.76 9.51 -3.49
CA ALA A 276 24.54 9.42 -2.27
C ALA A 276 23.66 9.55 -1.02
N ASN A 277 22.62 10.37 -1.06
CA ASN A 277 21.62 10.47 0.01
C ASN A 277 20.69 9.25 0.07
N GLY A 278 20.34 8.67 -1.08
CA GLY A 278 19.49 7.49 -1.18
C GLY A 278 17.99 7.75 -1.00
N GLY A 279 17.23 6.66 -1.13
CA GLY A 279 15.78 6.62 -0.92
C GLY A 279 14.94 7.25 -2.05
N THR A 280 13.63 7.35 -1.80
CA THR A 280 12.65 7.84 -2.79
C THR A 280 12.79 9.34 -3.12
N ALA A 281 13.51 10.10 -2.28
CA ALA A 281 13.83 11.51 -2.49
C ALA A 281 14.67 11.76 -3.75
N PHE A 282 15.26 10.73 -4.37
CA PHE A 282 15.88 10.82 -5.70
C PHE A 282 14.94 11.46 -6.74
N MET A 283 13.64 11.17 -6.67
CA MET A 283 12.64 11.75 -7.58
C MET A 283 12.40 13.26 -7.37
N GLY A 284 12.98 13.85 -6.31
CA GLY A 284 13.01 15.30 -6.07
C GLY A 284 14.19 16.03 -6.74
N ALA A 285 15.07 15.31 -7.45
CA ALA A 285 16.22 15.89 -8.15
C ALA A 285 15.85 17.01 -9.12
N TYR A 286 14.68 16.88 -9.78
CA TYR A 286 14.05 17.89 -10.62
C TYR A 286 12.53 17.73 -10.56
N HIS A 287 11.79 18.84 -10.61
CA HIS A 287 10.33 18.83 -10.45
C HIS A 287 9.58 18.13 -11.60
N ASP A 288 10.19 18.06 -12.78
CA ASP A 288 9.56 17.63 -14.03
C ASP A 288 9.85 16.18 -14.42
N LEU A 289 10.55 15.40 -13.59
CA LEU A 289 10.94 14.02 -13.91
C LEU A 289 9.77 13.08 -14.22
N ILE A 290 8.56 13.35 -13.71
CA ILE A 290 7.37 12.54 -14.01
C ILE A 290 6.40 13.22 -15.00
N LEU A 291 6.77 14.39 -15.50
CA LEU A 291 5.96 15.24 -16.38
C LEU A 291 6.58 15.33 -17.78
N ASN A 292 7.91 15.37 -17.86
CA ASN A 292 8.66 15.52 -19.09
C ASN A 292 9.48 14.25 -19.37
N LYS A 293 9.26 13.64 -20.53
CA LYS A 293 9.93 12.40 -20.94
C LYS A 293 11.43 12.59 -21.16
N ALA A 294 11.88 13.70 -21.73
CA ALA A 294 13.31 13.96 -21.93
C ALA A 294 14.02 14.13 -20.59
N SER A 295 13.42 14.88 -19.64
CA SER A 295 13.91 15.00 -18.27
C SER A 295 14.00 13.63 -17.58
N ASN A 296 12.93 12.82 -17.69
CA ASN A 296 12.90 11.46 -17.17
C ASN A 296 14.02 10.57 -17.73
N ASP A 297 14.25 10.62 -19.05
CA ASP A 297 15.24 9.79 -19.72
C ASP A 297 16.65 10.07 -19.19
N THR A 298 16.97 11.32 -18.81
CA THR A 298 18.27 11.65 -18.18
C THR A 298 18.45 10.97 -16.82
N ALA A 299 17.42 10.97 -15.96
CA ALA A 299 17.46 10.31 -14.66
C ALA A 299 17.49 8.79 -14.80
N ALA A 300 16.70 8.25 -15.74
CA ALA A 300 16.67 6.83 -16.03
C ALA A 300 18.05 6.33 -16.50
N GLU A 301 18.71 7.06 -17.41
CA GLU A 301 20.03 6.68 -17.91
C GLU A 301 21.12 6.79 -16.85
N PHE A 302 21.06 7.81 -15.98
CA PHE A 302 21.94 7.88 -14.82
C PHE A 302 21.85 6.61 -13.96
N VAL A 303 20.63 6.16 -13.63
CA VAL A 303 20.45 4.94 -12.83
C VAL A 303 20.90 3.69 -13.59
N ARG A 304 20.64 3.57 -14.89
CA ARG A 304 21.16 2.44 -15.69
C ARG A 304 22.69 2.39 -15.68
N ASN A 305 23.35 3.54 -15.75
CA ASN A 305 24.81 3.62 -15.67
C ASN A 305 25.32 3.21 -14.28
N LYS A 306 24.61 3.55 -13.20
CA LYS A 306 24.93 3.02 -11.86
C LYS A 306 24.84 1.50 -11.82
N ILE A 307 23.78 0.91 -12.38
CA ILE A 307 23.62 -0.56 -12.46
C ILE A 307 24.80 -1.18 -13.23
N ARG A 308 25.14 -0.64 -14.41
CA ARG A 308 26.27 -1.11 -15.23
C ARG A 308 27.61 -0.96 -14.53
N SER A 309 27.78 0.05 -13.67
CA SER A 309 29.00 0.23 -12.89
C SER A 309 29.10 -0.71 -11.68
N THR A 310 27.97 -1.12 -11.12
CA THR A 310 27.91 -1.96 -9.91
C THR A 310 28.02 -3.45 -10.23
N VAL A 311 27.37 -3.92 -11.29
CA VAL A 311 27.31 -5.34 -11.65
C VAL A 311 28.44 -5.69 -12.61
N LYS A 312 29.32 -6.60 -12.20
CA LYS A 312 30.58 -6.94 -12.90
C LYS A 312 30.35 -7.69 -14.20
N ASP A 313 29.37 -8.60 -14.25
CA ASP A 313 28.99 -9.29 -15.49
C ASP A 313 28.13 -8.36 -16.37
N PRO A 314 28.61 -7.94 -17.55
CA PRO A 314 27.88 -7.02 -18.41
C PRO A 314 26.54 -7.58 -18.90
N VAL A 315 26.40 -8.90 -19.05
CA VAL A 315 25.13 -9.52 -19.48
C VAL A 315 24.08 -9.40 -18.38
N THR A 316 24.44 -9.72 -17.14
CA THR A 316 23.57 -9.56 -15.97
C THR A 316 23.25 -8.09 -15.72
N ALA A 317 24.24 -7.20 -15.81
CA ALA A 317 24.05 -5.75 -15.65
C ALA A 317 23.00 -5.20 -16.62
N GLU A 318 23.10 -5.58 -17.90
CA GLU A 318 22.18 -5.10 -18.92
C GLU A 318 20.77 -5.71 -18.78
N ALA A 319 20.67 -6.94 -18.27
CA ALA A 319 19.39 -7.56 -17.94
C ALA A 319 18.70 -6.88 -16.74
N LEU A 320 19.46 -6.34 -15.79
CA LEU A 320 18.95 -5.60 -14.63
C LEU A 320 18.55 -4.14 -14.95
N ALA A 321 19.02 -3.57 -16.06
CA ALA A 321 18.74 -2.21 -16.45
C ALA A 321 17.30 -2.05 -17.04
N PRO A 322 16.39 -1.28 -16.41
CA PRO A 322 15.02 -1.13 -16.91
C PRO A 322 14.92 -0.25 -18.16
N LYS A 323 14.22 -0.72 -19.20
CA LYS A 323 14.13 -0.04 -20.51
C LYS A 323 12.72 0.19 -21.04
N ASP A 324 11.72 -0.45 -20.45
CA ASP A 324 10.36 -0.52 -20.98
C ASP A 324 9.38 0.44 -20.28
N HIS A 325 9.86 1.26 -19.35
CA HIS A 325 9.06 2.27 -18.67
C HIS A 325 9.93 3.45 -18.20
N PRO A 326 9.37 4.67 -18.10
CA PRO A 326 10.06 5.82 -17.52
C PRO A 326 10.31 5.63 -16.01
N ILE A 327 11.41 6.15 -15.48
CA ILE A 327 11.73 6.03 -14.04
C ILE A 327 10.64 6.71 -13.18
N GLY A 328 10.18 6.05 -12.13
CA GLY A 328 9.14 6.55 -11.23
C GLY A 328 7.69 6.31 -11.66
N THR A 329 7.45 5.83 -12.88
CA THR A 329 6.08 5.46 -13.36
C THR A 329 5.61 4.10 -12.83
N LYS A 330 6.57 3.23 -12.49
CA LYS A 330 6.41 2.21 -11.44
C LYS A 330 6.99 2.77 -10.15
N ARG A 331 6.48 2.31 -9.00
CA ARG A 331 7.04 2.72 -7.69
C ARG A 331 8.55 2.46 -7.67
N ILE A 332 9.33 3.48 -7.33
CA ILE A 332 10.77 3.34 -7.09
C ILE A 332 10.97 2.36 -5.94
N CYS A 333 11.80 1.37 -6.18
CA CYS A 333 12.24 0.46 -5.13
C CYS A 333 13.40 1.10 -4.36
N VAL A 334 13.53 0.73 -3.09
CA VAL A 334 14.61 1.18 -2.22
C VAL A 334 15.30 -0.05 -1.66
N ASP A 335 16.61 -0.15 -1.87
CA ASP A 335 17.36 -1.37 -1.62
C ASP A 335 18.53 -1.24 -0.65
N THR A 336 19.07 -2.39 -0.26
CA THR A 336 20.37 -2.52 0.40
C THR A 336 21.11 -3.64 -0.32
N ASP A 337 22.18 -3.29 -1.02
CA ASP A 337 23.07 -4.21 -1.76
C ASP A 337 22.36 -5.07 -2.84
N TYR A 338 21.25 -4.60 -3.42
CA TYR A 338 20.49 -5.41 -4.39
C TYR A 338 21.28 -5.70 -5.67
N TYR A 339 21.87 -4.69 -6.28
CA TYR A 339 22.64 -4.88 -7.51
C TYR A 339 23.97 -5.60 -7.21
N GLU A 340 24.62 -5.26 -6.09
CA GLU A 340 25.85 -5.87 -5.60
C GLU A 340 25.68 -7.38 -5.37
N THR A 341 24.48 -7.82 -4.97
CA THR A 341 24.16 -9.23 -4.74
C THR A 341 24.38 -10.10 -5.98
N TYR A 342 24.21 -9.57 -7.19
CA TYR A 342 24.44 -10.31 -8.44
C TYR A 342 25.92 -10.54 -8.78
N ASN A 343 26.84 -9.95 -8.01
CA ASN A 343 28.28 -10.24 -8.13
C ASN A 343 28.69 -11.48 -7.31
N ARG A 344 27.79 -12.05 -6.51
CA ARG A 344 28.08 -13.23 -5.71
C ARG A 344 28.09 -14.48 -6.59
N PRO A 345 29.00 -15.45 -6.36
CA PRO A 345 29.07 -16.66 -7.15
C PRO A 345 27.85 -17.58 -6.95
N ASN A 346 27.09 -17.41 -5.87
CA ASN A 346 25.90 -18.21 -5.56
C ASN A 346 24.58 -17.60 -6.07
N VAL A 347 24.62 -16.52 -6.86
CA VAL A 347 23.42 -15.82 -7.35
C VAL A 347 23.40 -15.86 -8.87
N ALA A 348 22.29 -16.32 -9.44
CA ALA A 348 22.05 -16.31 -10.89
C ALA A 348 20.77 -15.53 -11.22
N LEU A 349 20.79 -14.84 -12.36
CA LEU A 349 19.63 -14.14 -12.90
C LEU A 349 19.10 -14.85 -14.15
N VAL A 350 17.82 -15.20 -14.15
CA VAL A 350 17.09 -15.71 -15.32
C VAL A 350 16.19 -14.61 -15.87
N ASN A 351 16.40 -14.26 -17.14
CA ASN A 351 15.59 -13.27 -17.85
C ASN A 351 14.40 -13.93 -18.56
N LEU A 352 13.23 -13.87 -17.92
CA LEU A 352 12.01 -14.52 -18.38
C LEU A 352 11.43 -13.95 -19.69
N ARG A 353 11.91 -12.81 -20.18
CA ARG A 353 11.55 -12.34 -21.54
C ARG A 353 12.27 -13.11 -22.63
N ARG A 354 13.42 -13.71 -22.29
CA ARG A 354 14.20 -14.56 -23.20
C ARG A 354 13.84 -16.02 -23.00
N THR A 355 13.73 -16.44 -21.74
CA THR A 355 13.48 -17.83 -21.34
C THR A 355 12.26 -17.90 -20.40
N PRO A 356 11.03 -17.75 -20.92
CA PRO A 356 9.83 -17.76 -20.10
C PRO A 356 9.67 -19.05 -19.29
N ILE A 357 9.01 -18.95 -18.13
CA ILE A 357 8.59 -20.13 -17.35
C ILE A 357 7.48 -20.84 -18.12
N GLU A 358 7.64 -22.13 -18.35
CA GLU A 358 6.62 -22.98 -18.96
C GLU A 358 5.77 -23.65 -17.90
N THR A 359 6.41 -24.21 -16.87
CA THR A 359 5.73 -24.90 -15.77
C THR A 359 6.62 -25.00 -14.53
N ILE A 360 5.99 -25.10 -13.37
CA ILE A 360 6.61 -25.56 -12.13
C ILE A 360 6.48 -27.09 -12.09
N THR A 361 7.60 -27.79 -11.91
CA THR A 361 7.67 -29.25 -11.85
C THR A 361 7.71 -29.73 -10.40
N ALA A 362 7.73 -31.05 -10.19
CA ALA A 362 7.78 -31.63 -8.85
C ALA A 362 9.05 -31.23 -8.06
N THR A 363 10.14 -30.93 -8.77
CA THR A 363 11.46 -30.64 -8.20
C THR A 363 11.97 -29.24 -8.51
N GLY A 364 11.26 -28.43 -9.30
CA GLY A 364 11.73 -27.09 -9.62
C GLY A 364 10.92 -26.31 -10.65
N ILE A 365 11.61 -25.54 -11.48
CA ILE A 365 11.02 -24.63 -12.47
C ILE A 365 11.60 -24.95 -13.85
N ARG A 366 10.72 -25.23 -14.81
CA ARG A 366 11.09 -25.37 -16.23
C ARG A 366 10.86 -24.06 -16.95
N THR A 367 11.92 -23.57 -17.57
CA THR A 367 11.88 -22.47 -18.54
C THR A 367 11.95 -23.06 -19.96
N SER A 368 11.74 -22.23 -20.97
CA SER A 368 11.87 -22.65 -22.38
C SER A 368 13.30 -23.04 -22.80
N ASP A 369 14.29 -22.91 -21.92
CA ASP A 369 15.70 -23.19 -22.19
C ASP A 369 16.24 -24.33 -21.32
N ALA A 370 15.87 -24.33 -20.04
CA ALA A 370 16.36 -25.32 -19.08
C ALA A 370 15.36 -25.58 -17.95
N GLU A 371 15.52 -26.75 -17.31
CA GLU A 371 14.89 -27.07 -16.03
C GLU A 371 15.89 -26.84 -14.89
N HIS A 372 15.44 -26.12 -13.86
CA HIS A 372 16.22 -25.79 -12.68
C HIS A 372 15.55 -26.39 -11.45
N GLU A 373 16.30 -27.17 -10.68
CA GLU A 373 15.80 -27.77 -9.45
C GLU A 373 16.00 -26.87 -8.24
N PHE A 374 15.03 -26.87 -7.33
CA PHE A 374 15.03 -26.03 -6.13
C PHE A 374 14.49 -26.79 -4.93
N ASP A 375 14.94 -26.37 -3.74
CA ASP A 375 14.42 -26.86 -2.47
C ASP A 375 13.33 -25.93 -1.93
N ALA A 376 13.37 -24.65 -2.33
CA ALA A 376 12.36 -23.65 -2.00
C ALA A 376 12.05 -22.68 -3.15
N ILE A 377 10.80 -22.24 -3.26
CA ILE A 377 10.35 -21.18 -4.17
C ILE A 377 9.74 -20.03 -3.37
N VAL A 378 10.28 -18.83 -3.55
CA VAL A 378 9.77 -17.58 -2.99
C VAL A 378 9.04 -16.79 -4.07
N PHE A 379 7.74 -16.63 -3.90
CA PHE A 379 6.89 -15.79 -4.73
C PHE A 379 6.87 -14.36 -4.19
N ALA A 380 7.54 -13.46 -4.90
CA ALA A 380 7.50 -12.02 -4.69
C ALA A 380 6.69 -11.34 -5.80
N THR A 381 5.52 -11.91 -6.09
CA THR A 381 4.67 -11.60 -7.25
C THR A 381 3.64 -10.49 -7.00
N GLY A 382 3.65 -9.92 -5.79
CA GLY A 382 2.87 -8.74 -5.44
C GLY A 382 1.43 -9.05 -5.03
N PHE A 383 0.54 -8.11 -5.32
CA PHE A 383 -0.81 -8.05 -4.79
C PHE A 383 -1.80 -7.68 -5.89
N ASP A 384 -3.05 -8.13 -5.75
CA ASP A 384 -4.17 -7.45 -6.40
C ASP A 384 -4.44 -6.11 -5.71
N ALA A 385 -3.77 -5.07 -6.21
CA ALA A 385 -3.68 -3.78 -5.55
C ALA A 385 -4.98 -2.97 -5.63
N MET A 386 -5.23 -2.22 -4.57
CA MET A 386 -6.31 -1.25 -4.33
C MET A 386 -7.74 -1.81 -4.30
N THR A 387 -8.09 -2.73 -5.21
CA THR A 387 -9.45 -3.30 -5.29
C THR A 387 -9.52 -4.73 -4.78
N GLY A 388 -8.42 -5.49 -4.79
CA GLY A 388 -8.45 -6.94 -4.57
C GLY A 388 -9.04 -7.37 -3.23
N ALA A 389 -8.75 -6.65 -2.15
CA ALA A 389 -9.30 -6.97 -0.84
C ALA A 389 -10.81 -6.67 -0.75
N LEU A 390 -11.26 -5.58 -1.41
CA LEU A 390 -12.66 -5.19 -1.44
C LEU A 390 -13.49 -6.15 -2.31
N LEU A 391 -12.96 -6.55 -3.48
CA LEU A 391 -13.64 -7.45 -4.42
C LEU A 391 -13.69 -8.92 -3.93
N LYS A 392 -13.01 -9.25 -2.83
CA LYS A 392 -13.15 -10.54 -2.14
C LYS A 392 -14.35 -10.58 -1.18
N ILE A 393 -14.94 -9.44 -0.87
CA ILE A 393 -16.15 -9.33 -0.04
C ILE A 393 -17.34 -9.15 -0.98
N ASP A 394 -18.41 -9.91 -0.75
CA ASP A 394 -19.67 -9.72 -1.48
C ASP A 394 -20.42 -8.50 -0.92
N PHE A 395 -20.17 -7.34 -1.52
CA PHE A 395 -20.88 -6.11 -1.19
C PHE A 395 -22.15 -5.98 -2.03
N GLN A 396 -23.28 -5.78 -1.36
CA GLN A 396 -24.57 -5.49 -1.99
C GLN A 396 -25.08 -4.14 -1.46
N GLY A 397 -25.11 -3.13 -2.32
CA GLY A 397 -25.62 -1.80 -2.04
C GLY A 397 -27.13 -1.68 -2.29
N ARG A 398 -27.60 -0.47 -2.58
CA ARG A 398 -29.01 -0.21 -2.93
C ARG A 398 -29.46 -1.06 -4.11
N ASP A 399 -30.72 -1.47 -4.10
CA ASP A 399 -31.36 -2.27 -5.16
C ASP A 399 -30.56 -3.54 -5.55
N GLY A 400 -29.77 -4.09 -4.62
CA GLY A 400 -28.94 -5.27 -4.85
C GLY A 400 -27.70 -5.03 -5.72
N ARG A 401 -27.30 -3.77 -5.96
CA ARG A 401 -26.09 -3.43 -6.75
C ARG A 401 -24.85 -4.07 -6.14
N ARG A 402 -24.04 -4.77 -6.95
CA ARG A 402 -22.82 -5.41 -6.46
C ARG A 402 -21.59 -4.59 -6.78
N LEU A 403 -20.70 -4.39 -5.80
CA LEU A 403 -19.47 -3.60 -6.01
C LEU A 403 -18.60 -4.17 -7.14
N SER A 404 -18.58 -5.49 -7.28
CA SER A 404 -17.86 -6.19 -8.34
C SER A 404 -18.35 -5.83 -9.74
N GLN A 405 -19.64 -5.53 -9.89
CA GLN A 405 -20.24 -5.10 -11.16
C GLN A 405 -19.94 -3.62 -11.41
N GLU A 406 -20.10 -2.77 -10.39
CA GLU A 406 -19.79 -1.33 -10.50
C GLU A 406 -18.34 -1.05 -10.89
N TRP A 407 -17.42 -1.94 -10.50
CA TRP A 407 -15.99 -1.81 -10.77
C TRP A 407 -15.49 -2.67 -11.94
N GLU A 408 -16.37 -3.31 -12.71
CA GLU A 408 -16.01 -4.18 -13.85
C GLU A 408 -15.13 -3.45 -14.88
N HIS A 409 -15.30 -2.14 -15.06
CA HIS A 409 -14.54 -1.31 -16.00
C HIS A 409 -13.48 -0.43 -15.32
N GLY A 410 -13.22 -0.66 -14.04
CA GLY A 410 -12.27 0.08 -13.22
C GLY A 410 -12.94 0.68 -11.99
N PRO A 411 -12.20 0.86 -10.88
CA PRO A 411 -12.80 1.37 -9.66
C PRO A 411 -13.25 2.82 -9.82
N ARG A 412 -14.49 3.09 -9.37
CA ARG A 412 -15.11 4.41 -9.35
C ARG A 412 -15.48 4.73 -7.91
N SER A 413 -15.16 5.95 -7.49
CA SER A 413 -15.43 6.43 -6.14
C SER A 413 -15.46 7.96 -6.14
N TYR A 414 -16.14 8.54 -5.15
CA TYR A 414 -16.02 9.95 -4.86
C TYR A 414 -14.94 10.16 -3.79
N LEU A 415 -13.92 10.95 -4.14
CA LEU A 415 -12.73 11.24 -3.31
C LEU A 415 -11.91 10.00 -2.90
N GLY A 416 -12.22 8.81 -3.41
CA GLY A 416 -11.70 7.56 -2.84
C GLY A 416 -12.20 7.24 -1.43
N LEU A 417 -13.30 7.87 -1.01
CA LEU A 417 -13.94 7.69 0.30
C LEU A 417 -15.21 6.85 0.21
N MET A 418 -16.06 7.06 -0.81
CA MET A 418 -17.34 6.35 -0.95
C MET A 418 -17.63 5.99 -2.41
N VAL A 419 -18.53 5.02 -2.61
CA VAL A 419 -19.06 4.63 -3.94
C VAL A 419 -20.55 4.95 -3.98
N ALA A 420 -21.01 5.64 -5.02
CA ALA A 420 -22.44 5.88 -5.22
C ALA A 420 -23.22 4.55 -5.31
N GLY A 421 -24.40 4.48 -4.70
CA GLY A 421 -25.15 3.22 -4.53
C GLY A 421 -24.77 2.39 -3.31
N PHE A 422 -23.74 2.79 -2.53
CA PHE A 422 -23.28 2.11 -1.31
C PHE A 422 -23.28 3.08 -0.13
N PRO A 423 -24.47 3.41 0.43
CA PRO A 423 -24.60 4.38 1.52
C PRO A 423 -23.86 3.91 2.76
N ASN A 424 -23.30 4.85 3.54
CA ASN A 424 -22.58 4.58 4.78
C ASN A 424 -21.37 3.61 4.66
N LEU A 425 -20.96 3.23 3.44
CA LEU A 425 -19.76 2.45 3.17
C LEU A 425 -18.60 3.40 2.84
N PHE A 426 -17.59 3.40 3.70
CA PHE A 426 -16.39 4.21 3.56
C PHE A 426 -15.17 3.36 3.23
N MET A 427 -14.21 3.95 2.53
CA MET A 427 -12.90 3.38 2.26
C MET A 427 -11.80 4.30 2.80
N ILE A 428 -10.85 3.72 3.54
CA ILE A 428 -9.63 4.42 3.92
C ILE A 428 -8.57 4.15 2.86
N THR A 429 -8.04 5.22 2.26
CA THR A 429 -7.05 5.18 1.17
C THR A 429 -7.50 4.43 -0.09
N GLY A 430 -8.81 4.45 -0.41
CA GLY A 430 -9.37 3.76 -1.58
C GLY A 430 -8.90 4.29 -2.95
N PRO A 431 -9.27 3.60 -4.06
CA PRO A 431 -9.07 4.11 -5.42
C PRO A 431 -9.67 5.50 -5.58
N GLY A 432 -9.01 6.41 -6.28
CA GLY A 432 -9.43 7.81 -6.42
C GLY A 432 -8.93 8.75 -5.33
N SER A 433 -8.14 8.27 -4.35
CA SER A 433 -7.43 9.13 -3.39
C SER A 433 -5.90 9.06 -3.57
N PRO A 434 -5.09 9.93 -2.94
CA PRO A 434 -3.63 9.91 -3.07
C PRO A 434 -3.03 8.54 -2.77
N SER A 435 -3.58 7.87 -1.74
CA SER A 435 -3.31 6.47 -1.42
C SER A 435 -1.81 6.16 -1.50
N VAL A 436 -1.45 5.10 -2.18
CA VAL A 436 -0.10 4.56 -2.36
C VAL A 436 0.92 5.47 -3.04
N LEU A 437 0.51 6.60 -3.63
CA LEU A 437 1.44 7.61 -4.17
C LEU A 437 2.01 8.51 -3.06
N SER A 438 1.57 8.32 -1.82
CA SER A 438 1.95 9.12 -0.67
C SER A 438 2.63 8.31 0.42
N ASN A 439 3.15 9.02 1.44
CA ASN A 439 3.28 8.50 2.78
C ASN A 439 1.89 8.08 3.29
N MET A 440 1.64 6.78 3.28
CA MET A 440 0.34 6.21 3.63
C MET A 440 -0.16 6.62 5.01
N ILE A 441 0.70 6.88 6.00
CA ILE A 441 0.24 7.36 7.31
C ILE A 441 -0.45 8.73 7.19
N VAL A 442 0.12 9.64 6.40
CA VAL A 442 -0.46 10.99 6.20
C VAL A 442 -1.81 10.92 5.50
N SER A 443 -1.96 10.07 4.48
CA SER A 443 -3.25 9.87 3.81
C SER A 443 -4.25 9.09 4.65
N ILE A 444 -3.81 8.11 5.44
CA ILE A 444 -4.65 7.39 6.39
C ILE A 444 -5.22 8.36 7.42
N GLU A 445 -4.38 9.17 8.06
CA GLU A 445 -4.84 10.14 9.07
C GLU A 445 -5.82 11.13 8.45
N GLN A 446 -5.53 11.64 7.24
CA GLN A 446 -6.46 12.53 6.55
C GLN A 446 -7.85 11.90 6.32
N HIS A 447 -7.89 10.65 5.81
CA HIS A 447 -9.17 9.97 5.57
C HIS A 447 -9.91 9.71 6.88
N VAL A 448 -9.23 9.22 7.90
CA VAL A 448 -9.83 8.92 9.20
C VAL A 448 -10.35 10.18 9.88
N ASP A 449 -9.58 11.28 9.85
CA ASP A 449 -10.00 12.58 10.38
C ASP A 449 -11.27 13.04 9.67
N TRP A 450 -11.24 13.08 8.33
CA TRP A 450 -12.35 13.56 7.52
C TRP A 450 -13.62 12.73 7.69
N ILE A 451 -13.51 11.39 7.69
CA ILE A 451 -14.64 10.49 7.96
C ILE A 451 -15.19 10.74 9.37
N SER A 452 -14.32 10.84 10.37
CA SER A 452 -14.75 11.07 11.76
C SER A 452 -15.49 12.41 11.90
N ASP A 453 -15.00 13.45 11.25
CA ASP A 453 -15.58 14.79 11.31
C ASP A 453 -16.94 14.84 10.59
N LEU A 454 -17.09 14.10 9.47
CA LEU A 454 -18.38 13.88 8.82
C LEU A 454 -19.37 13.16 9.74
N LEU A 455 -18.96 12.05 10.37
CA LEU A 455 -19.84 11.30 11.27
C LEU A 455 -20.22 12.13 12.51
N GLY A 456 -19.31 12.94 13.04
CA GLY A 456 -19.59 13.90 14.10
C GLY A 456 -20.61 14.97 13.65
N HIS A 457 -20.45 15.51 12.44
CA HIS A 457 -21.39 16.46 11.84
C HIS A 457 -22.80 15.88 11.69
N MET A 458 -22.89 14.64 11.20
CA MET A 458 -24.16 13.92 11.02
C MET A 458 -24.84 13.65 12.36
N LYS A 459 -24.09 13.16 13.35
CA LYS A 459 -24.58 12.90 14.71
C LYS A 459 -25.17 14.17 15.34
N ALA A 460 -24.49 15.31 15.19
CA ALA A 460 -24.96 16.60 15.70
C ALA A 460 -26.26 17.11 15.04
N ARG A 461 -26.64 16.55 13.88
CA ARG A 461 -27.81 16.95 13.09
C ARG A 461 -28.90 15.87 13.01
N GLY A 462 -28.74 14.76 13.73
CA GLY A 462 -29.69 13.63 13.66
C GLY A 462 -29.75 12.98 12.28
N GLN A 463 -28.64 12.95 11.56
CA GLN A 463 -28.51 12.29 10.25
C GLN A 463 -27.94 10.88 10.42
N GLY A 464 -28.52 9.91 9.70
CA GLY A 464 -28.17 8.49 9.82
C GLY A 464 -27.62 7.87 8.54
N CYS A 465 -27.80 8.52 7.39
CA CYS A 465 -27.36 8.01 6.10
C CYS A 465 -26.60 9.08 5.32
N VAL A 466 -25.45 8.70 4.78
CA VAL A 466 -24.65 9.49 3.84
C VAL A 466 -24.31 8.65 2.62
N GLU A 467 -24.34 9.26 1.44
CA GLU A 467 -24.03 8.60 0.18
C GLU A 467 -23.43 9.61 -0.81
N ALA A 468 -22.39 9.22 -1.55
CA ALA A 468 -21.93 10.04 -2.68
C ALA A 468 -23.00 10.12 -3.77
N THR A 469 -23.11 11.25 -4.47
CA THR A 469 -23.94 11.31 -5.68
C THR A 469 -23.20 10.72 -6.88
N GLU A 470 -23.95 10.20 -7.85
CA GLU A 470 -23.36 9.64 -9.07
C GLU A 470 -22.63 10.73 -9.87
N GLU A 471 -23.18 11.94 -9.92
CA GLU A 471 -22.58 13.07 -10.64
C GLU A 471 -21.24 13.49 -10.01
N ALA A 472 -21.18 13.55 -8.68
CA ALA A 472 -19.96 13.90 -7.95
C ALA A 472 -18.87 12.83 -8.13
N GLN A 473 -19.26 11.55 -8.08
CA GLN A 473 -18.37 10.42 -8.38
C GLN A 473 -17.83 10.49 -9.81
N GLU A 474 -18.70 10.73 -10.80
CA GLU A 474 -18.30 10.82 -12.21
C GLU A 474 -17.37 11.99 -12.48
N ALA A 475 -17.68 13.16 -11.95
CA ALA A 475 -16.82 14.33 -12.06
C ALA A 475 -15.45 14.07 -11.43
N TRP A 476 -15.39 13.38 -10.29
CA TRP A 476 -14.12 13.04 -9.64
C TRP A 476 -13.30 12.03 -10.44
N VAL A 477 -13.93 11.00 -11.01
CA VAL A 477 -13.26 10.01 -11.88
C VAL A 477 -12.70 10.68 -13.15
N ALA A 478 -13.47 11.58 -13.76
CA ALA A 478 -13.04 12.33 -14.93
C ALA A 478 -11.84 13.23 -14.61
N HIS A 479 -11.91 13.99 -13.50
CA HIS A 479 -10.80 14.82 -13.01
C HIS A 479 -9.54 13.99 -12.73
N GLY A 480 -9.67 12.87 -11.99
CA GLY A 480 -8.55 11.99 -11.71
C GLY A 480 -7.85 11.49 -12.98
N SER A 481 -8.64 11.14 -14.00
CA SER A 481 -8.13 10.72 -15.32
C SER A 481 -7.42 11.86 -16.06
N GLU A 482 -7.99 13.07 -16.07
CA GLU A 482 -7.38 14.26 -16.68
C GLU A 482 -6.01 14.56 -16.07
N VAL A 483 -5.91 14.59 -14.74
CA VAL A 483 -4.64 14.89 -14.05
C VAL A 483 -3.62 13.77 -14.30
N ALA A 484 -4.04 12.50 -14.33
CA ALA A 484 -3.16 11.37 -14.62
C ALA A 484 -2.55 11.44 -16.03
N GLN A 485 -3.34 11.82 -17.04
CA GLN A 485 -2.90 11.95 -18.43
C GLN A 485 -1.82 13.03 -18.65
N ARG A 486 -1.69 13.99 -17.74
CA ARG A 486 -0.63 15.01 -17.76
C ARG A 486 0.72 14.51 -17.23
N THR A 487 0.81 13.24 -16.86
CA THR A 487 2.02 12.63 -16.30
C THR A 487 2.48 11.44 -17.13
N LEU A 488 3.67 10.94 -16.84
CA LEU A 488 4.19 9.73 -17.46
C LEU A 488 3.60 8.43 -16.87
N TYR A 489 2.87 8.48 -15.75
CA TYR A 489 2.37 7.26 -15.07
C TYR A 489 1.54 6.33 -15.98
N PRO A 490 0.58 6.83 -16.80
CA PRO A 490 -0.24 5.97 -17.65
C PRO A 490 0.56 5.21 -18.74
N THR A 491 1.81 5.62 -18.99
CA THR A 491 2.66 4.99 -20.03
C THR A 491 3.28 3.67 -19.59
N ALA A 492 3.22 3.32 -18.29
CA ALA A 492 3.84 2.11 -17.75
C ALA A 492 2.81 1.06 -17.32
N ALA A 493 3.07 -0.21 -17.67
CA ALA A 493 2.30 -1.34 -17.18
C ALA A 493 2.63 -1.64 -15.70
N SER A 494 2.11 -0.84 -14.78
CA SER A 494 2.29 -0.97 -13.33
C SER A 494 1.03 -1.52 -12.65
N TRP A 495 1.16 -1.85 -11.36
CA TRP A 495 -0.01 -2.22 -10.56
C TRP A 495 -0.91 -1.00 -10.25
N TYR A 496 -0.42 0.24 -10.38
CA TYR A 496 -1.29 1.44 -10.36
C TYR A 496 -2.30 1.44 -11.50
N MET A 497 -1.93 0.83 -12.63
CA MET A 497 -2.74 0.67 -13.83
C MET A 497 -3.54 -0.64 -13.86
N GLY A 498 -3.55 -1.43 -12.78
CA GLY A 498 -4.17 -2.77 -12.76
C GLY A 498 -3.50 -3.82 -13.66
N ALA A 499 -2.44 -3.46 -14.39
CA ALA A 499 -1.83 -4.29 -15.44
C ALA A 499 -1.14 -5.57 -14.93
N ASN A 500 -1.00 -5.72 -13.61
CA ASN A 500 -0.42 -6.90 -12.97
C ASN A 500 -1.43 -8.06 -12.81
N ILE A 501 -2.73 -7.80 -13.03
CA ILE A 501 -3.80 -8.79 -12.90
C ILE A 501 -4.41 -9.05 -14.28
N PRO A 502 -4.27 -10.26 -14.86
CA PRO A 502 -4.95 -10.63 -16.10
C PRO A 502 -6.46 -10.39 -15.99
N GLY A 503 -7.06 -9.77 -17.01
CA GLY A 503 -8.48 -9.42 -17.04
C GLY A 503 -8.87 -8.16 -16.28
N LYS A 504 -7.99 -7.61 -15.41
CA LYS A 504 -8.31 -6.37 -14.68
C LYS A 504 -8.26 -5.15 -15.62
N PRO A 505 -9.22 -4.21 -15.51
CA PRO A 505 -9.24 -2.98 -16.29
C PRO A 505 -7.95 -2.17 -16.13
N ARG A 506 -7.50 -1.59 -17.24
CA ARG A 506 -6.29 -0.75 -17.28
C ARG A 506 -6.63 0.72 -17.09
N VAL A 507 -6.78 1.13 -15.84
CA VAL A 507 -7.03 2.53 -15.44
C VAL A 507 -6.06 2.95 -14.35
N PHE A 508 -5.66 4.23 -14.34
CA PHE A 508 -4.82 4.76 -13.27
C PHE A 508 -5.67 4.95 -12.01
N MET A 509 -5.47 4.10 -11.01
CA MET A 509 -6.35 4.03 -9.84
C MET A 509 -6.12 5.11 -8.75
N PRO A 510 -4.88 5.54 -8.44
CA PRO A 510 -4.67 6.59 -7.43
C PRO A 510 -4.95 8.01 -7.96
N TYR A 511 -5.18 8.97 -7.06
CA TYR A 511 -5.22 10.39 -7.41
C TYR A 511 -3.82 11.01 -7.38
N ILE A 512 -3.32 11.44 -8.54
CA ILE A 512 -1.94 11.97 -8.69
C ILE A 512 -1.80 13.47 -8.37
N GLY A 513 -2.90 14.19 -8.12
CA GLY A 513 -2.85 15.63 -7.80
C GLY A 513 -2.12 15.98 -6.50
N GLY A 514 -1.83 14.99 -5.66
CA GLY A 514 -1.00 15.12 -4.47
C GLY A 514 -1.80 15.27 -3.17
N VAL A 515 -1.15 14.96 -2.05
CA VAL A 515 -1.77 14.95 -0.71
C VAL A 515 -2.28 16.33 -0.29
N GLY A 516 -1.48 17.39 -0.50
CA GLY A 516 -1.87 18.76 -0.13
C GLY A 516 -3.13 19.23 -0.86
N ALA A 517 -3.11 19.25 -2.20
CA ALA A 517 -4.25 19.65 -3.01
C ALA A 517 -5.50 18.78 -2.78
N TYR A 518 -5.31 17.47 -2.56
CA TYR A 518 -6.41 16.58 -2.20
C TYR A 518 -7.04 16.93 -0.84
N ARG A 519 -6.22 17.22 0.17
CA ARG A 519 -6.69 17.65 1.49
C ARG A 519 -7.45 18.96 1.40
N GLU A 520 -6.90 19.97 0.72
CA GLU A 520 -7.58 21.25 0.50
C GLU A 520 -8.95 21.04 -0.14
N ARG A 521 -9.02 20.18 -1.16
CA ARG A 521 -10.30 19.86 -1.81
C ARG A 521 -11.29 19.18 -0.87
N CYS A 522 -10.84 18.26 -0.02
CA CYS A 522 -11.69 17.62 0.98
C CYS A 522 -12.20 18.62 2.03
N ASP A 523 -11.33 19.54 2.46
CA ASP A 523 -11.67 20.58 3.46
C ASP A 523 -12.68 21.58 2.88
N GLU A 524 -12.53 21.99 1.61
CA GLU A 524 -13.51 22.81 0.89
C GLU A 524 -14.89 22.15 0.84
N ILE A 525 -14.94 20.86 0.51
CA ILE A 525 -16.19 20.08 0.43
C ILE A 525 -16.87 20.02 1.79
N ALA A 526 -16.12 19.73 2.86
CA ALA A 526 -16.66 19.72 4.22
C ALA A 526 -17.18 21.10 4.65
N ALA A 527 -16.45 22.18 4.33
CA ALA A 527 -16.84 23.55 4.63
C ALA A 527 -18.14 23.97 3.92
N ARG A 528 -18.44 23.38 2.76
CA ARG A 528 -19.67 23.60 1.99
C ARG A 528 -20.82 22.67 2.36
N GLY A 529 -20.75 22.03 3.53
CA GLY A 529 -21.80 21.12 4.00
C GLY A 529 -21.75 19.76 3.29
N TYR A 530 -20.55 19.27 2.98
CA TYR A 530 -20.30 18.00 2.30
C TYR A 530 -20.92 17.94 0.89
N GLU A 531 -20.62 18.96 0.08
CA GLU A 531 -21.00 19.01 -1.34
C GLU A 531 -20.66 17.69 -2.07
N GLY A 532 -21.57 17.18 -2.89
CA GLY A 532 -21.41 15.88 -3.56
C GLY A 532 -21.79 14.66 -2.71
N PHE A 533 -22.20 14.86 -1.46
CA PHE A 533 -22.82 13.84 -0.62
C PHE A 533 -24.30 14.17 -0.34
N ARG A 534 -25.16 13.14 -0.36
CA ARG A 534 -26.53 13.20 0.14
C ARG A 534 -26.55 12.77 1.60
N LEU A 535 -26.94 13.68 2.49
CA LEU A 535 -27.12 13.40 3.91
C LEU A 535 -28.62 13.33 4.24
N ALA A 536 -29.07 12.20 4.78
CA ALA A 536 -30.46 11.97 5.14
C ALA A 536 -30.66 11.82 6.66
N PRO A 537 -31.82 12.24 7.21
CA PRO A 537 -32.17 12.02 8.61
C PRO A 537 -32.06 10.54 9.01
N GLU A 538 -31.75 10.30 10.27
CA GLU A 538 -31.80 8.95 10.84
C GLU A 538 -33.24 8.42 10.81
N ARG A 539 -33.44 7.23 10.21
CA ARG A 539 -34.72 6.54 10.31
C ARG A 539 -34.90 5.96 11.70
N ALA A 540 -36.08 6.14 12.27
CA ALA A 540 -36.45 5.43 13.50
C ALA A 540 -36.39 3.93 13.23
N ALA A 541 -35.72 3.18 14.11
CA ALA A 541 -35.74 1.72 14.04
C ALA A 541 -37.21 1.26 14.04
N ALA A 542 -37.62 0.53 13.00
CA ALA A 542 -38.92 -0.12 13.03
C ALA A 542 -38.93 -1.03 14.27
N ALA A 543 -39.84 -0.76 15.22
CA ALA A 543 -40.04 -1.64 16.35
C ALA A 543 -40.28 -3.04 15.79
N ALA A 544 -39.45 -4.00 16.20
CA ALA A 544 -39.68 -5.40 15.87
C ALA A 544 -41.09 -5.74 16.36
N ALA A 545 -41.99 -6.05 15.42
CA ALA A 545 -43.30 -6.58 15.77
C ALA A 545 -43.07 -7.92 16.50
N GLU A 546 -43.56 -7.99 17.75
CA GLU A 546 -43.50 -9.16 18.63
C GLU A 546 -44.07 -10.43 18.01
#